data_AF-A0A897N4U1-F1
#
_entry.id   AF-A0A897N4U1-F1
#
_cell.length_a   1.000
_cell.length_b   1.000
_cell.length_c   1.000
_cell.angle_alpha   90.00
_cell.angle_beta   90.00
_cell.angle_gamma   90.00
#
_symmetry.space_group_name_H-M   'P 1'
#
loop_
_entity.id
_entity.type
_entity.pdbx_description
1 polymer ?
#
loop_
_entity_poly.entity_id
_entity_poly.type
_entity_poly.pdbx_seq_one_letter_code
_entity_poly.pdbx_strand_id
1 'polypeptide(L)'
;MTSSAVRAVFVVAVLLGGVTVGPALADDDTRPELGAETFAQSDVDPDSIVLDLRLQPDGTAIWSVSYRVELATDNETAAFEQLRADVADNTTAYTAAFRDRMERTARTAENATGRSMAIQNLSVSTSVEGLQQYGTVTYRFSWTNFSAADGETIRAGDALGGFFLEENSRLVISWPDGYSADAVSPTPDDRRDRTAVWQGPIEFGPDGPQVVASPASSFPTLAVGVVAVLLAVGSAAGLWWRRARVGEQADEAESADTTSEETGVSDAGATADSGPDEELLSNEERVLRLLDDRGGRVKQQEVAAEFDWTDAKTSQVVTTLREDGRVEVFRLGRENVLVDPEESEL
;
A
#
# COMPACT_ATOMS: atom_id res chain seq x y z
N MET A 1 47.01 -30.49 55.07
CA MET A 1 46.02 -30.74 54.02
C MET A 1 45.08 -29.56 53.99
N THR A 2 45.21 -28.78 52.93
CA THR A 2 44.47 -27.57 52.57
C THR A 2 43.03 -27.88 52.19
N SER A 3 42.06 -27.12 52.70
CA SER A 3 41.11 -26.41 51.83
C SER A 3 40.28 -25.41 52.65
N SER A 4 40.47 -24.13 52.31
CA SER A 4 39.55 -23.02 52.60
C SER A 4 38.42 -23.03 51.57
N ALA A 5 37.19 -22.73 52.00
CA ALA A 5 36.16 -22.08 51.16
C ALA A 5 35.01 -21.63 52.10
N VAL A 6 35.09 -20.42 52.63
CA VAL A 6 34.39 -19.21 52.13
C VAL A 6 32.87 -19.28 52.35
N ARG A 7 32.46 -18.54 53.40
CA ARG A 7 31.09 -18.13 53.71
C ARG A 7 30.58 -17.21 52.59
N ALA A 8 29.51 -17.60 51.90
CA ALA A 8 28.74 -16.66 51.09
C ALA A 8 27.75 -15.93 52.00
N VAL A 9 27.98 -14.63 52.18
CA VAL A 9 27.12 -13.69 52.89
C VAL A 9 25.99 -13.29 51.94
N PHE A 10 24.74 -13.58 52.30
CA PHE A 10 23.56 -12.98 51.67
C PHE A 10 23.44 -11.53 52.16
N VAL A 11 23.73 -10.57 51.29
CA VAL A 11 23.40 -9.16 51.54
C VAL A 11 21.96 -8.94 51.11
N VAL A 12 21.07 -8.82 52.10
CA VAL A 12 19.73 -8.28 51.95
C VAL A 12 19.87 -6.75 51.92
N ALA A 13 19.64 -6.14 50.76
CA ALA A 13 19.50 -4.69 50.64
C ALA A 13 18.01 -4.34 50.62
N VAL A 14 17.47 -4.01 51.80
CA VAL A 14 16.22 -3.25 51.94
C VAL A 14 16.56 -1.78 51.70
N LEU A 15 16.08 -1.22 50.60
CA LEU A 15 16.06 0.24 50.39
C LEU A 15 14.61 0.74 50.48
N LEU A 16 14.29 1.25 51.66
CA LEU A 16 13.20 2.18 51.89
C LEU A 16 13.62 3.54 51.31
N GLY A 17 13.02 3.94 50.19
CA GLY A 17 13.16 5.27 49.61
C GLY A 17 11.79 5.81 49.23
N GLY A 18 11.28 6.76 50.01
CA GLY A 18 10.05 7.48 49.68
C GLY A 18 10.24 8.31 48.42
N VAL A 19 9.29 8.22 47.49
CA VAL A 19 9.18 9.11 46.33
C VAL A 19 7.86 9.85 46.43
N THR A 20 8.00 11.17 46.38
CA THR A 20 6.97 12.19 46.30
C THR A 20 6.09 12.02 45.07
N VAL A 21 4.77 12.04 45.26
CA VAL A 21 3.78 12.08 44.18
C VAL A 21 3.85 13.47 43.52
N GLY A 22 4.56 13.56 42.39
CA GLY A 22 4.39 14.64 41.42
C GLY A 22 3.34 14.22 40.38
N PRO A 23 2.56 15.14 39.81
CA PRO A 23 1.65 14.79 38.73
C PRO A 23 2.50 14.37 37.52
N ALA A 24 2.48 13.08 37.20
CA ALA A 24 2.94 12.60 35.92
C ALA A 24 2.00 13.20 34.87
N LEU A 25 2.53 14.12 34.06
CA LEU A 25 1.96 14.39 32.75
C LEU A 25 2.15 13.09 31.97
N ALA A 26 1.06 12.38 31.74
CA ALA A 26 1.03 11.27 30.81
C ALA A 26 1.23 11.86 29.41
N ASP A 27 2.46 11.78 28.90
CA ASP A 27 2.67 11.69 27.45
C ASP A 27 2.10 10.32 27.04
N ASP A 28 0.81 10.33 26.69
CA ASP A 28 0.07 9.18 26.19
C ASP A 28 0.41 9.00 24.69
N ASP A 29 1.67 8.67 24.40
CA ASP A 29 2.10 8.17 23.08
C ASP A 29 2.01 6.62 23.08
N THR A 30 0.94 6.08 23.70
CA THR A 30 0.60 4.65 23.59
C THR A 30 -0.03 4.42 22.23
N ARG A 31 0.83 4.37 21.20
CA ARG A 31 0.40 3.94 19.87
C ARG A 31 0.05 2.45 19.92
N PRO A 32 -0.98 2.00 19.20
CA PRO A 32 -1.33 0.59 19.14
C PRO A 32 -0.25 -0.17 18.36
N GLU A 33 0.83 -0.57 19.03
CA GLU A 33 1.76 -1.56 18.49
C GLU A 33 1.05 -2.91 18.37
N LEU A 34 1.30 -3.67 17.31
CA LEU A 34 0.83 -5.05 17.18
C LEU A 34 2.08 -5.92 17.04
N GLY A 35 2.72 -6.25 18.16
CA GLY A 35 3.93 -7.07 18.11
C GLY A 35 4.54 -7.32 19.48
N ALA A 36 5.27 -6.34 20.01
CA ALA A 36 6.28 -6.62 21.03
C ALA A 36 5.75 -7.00 22.43
N GLU A 37 4.75 -6.30 22.98
CA GLU A 37 4.53 -6.37 24.44
C GLU A 37 3.89 -7.66 24.96
N THR A 38 3.28 -8.48 24.09
CA THR A 38 2.66 -9.75 24.54
C THR A 38 3.71 -10.85 24.71
N PHE A 39 4.84 -10.75 23.99
CA PHE A 39 6.01 -11.64 24.12
C PHE A 39 7.00 -11.15 25.16
N ALA A 40 7.00 -9.86 25.47
CA ALA A 40 7.82 -9.27 26.52
C ALA A 40 7.56 -9.86 27.93
N GLN A 41 6.41 -10.52 28.16
CA GLN A 41 6.14 -11.23 29.43
C GLN A 41 6.83 -12.61 29.52
N SER A 42 7.40 -13.15 28.44
CA SER A 42 7.94 -14.50 28.36
C SER A 42 9.47 -14.58 28.22
N ASP A 43 10.21 -13.47 28.34
CA ASP A 43 11.69 -13.41 28.21
C ASP A 43 12.21 -13.94 26.85
N VAL A 44 11.35 -14.01 25.82
CA VAL A 44 11.71 -14.46 24.47
C VAL A 44 11.39 -13.36 23.48
N ASP A 45 12.43 -12.65 23.06
CA ASP A 45 12.34 -11.63 22.02
C ASP A 45 12.29 -12.30 20.63
N PRO A 46 11.29 -11.98 19.79
CA PRO A 46 11.20 -12.52 18.45
C PRO A 46 12.18 -11.84 17.49
N ASP A 47 12.96 -12.62 16.76
CA ASP A 47 13.82 -12.13 15.67
C ASP A 47 13.01 -11.59 14.49
N SER A 48 11.81 -12.15 14.25
CA SER A 48 10.93 -11.68 13.19
C SER A 48 9.45 -11.90 13.53
N ILE A 49 8.63 -10.91 13.17
CA ILE A 49 7.18 -10.96 13.34
C ILE A 49 6.51 -10.93 11.97
N VAL A 50 5.62 -11.90 11.72
CA VAL A 50 4.83 -11.96 10.48
C VAL A 50 3.36 -11.78 10.83
N LEU A 51 2.77 -10.70 10.34
CA LEU A 51 1.34 -10.43 10.44
C LEU A 51 0.69 -10.85 9.12
N ASP A 52 0.09 -12.03 9.10
CA ASP A 52 -0.65 -12.54 7.93
C ASP A 52 -2.15 -12.25 8.10
N LEU A 53 -2.70 -11.51 7.13
CA LEU A 53 -4.07 -11.07 7.09
C LEU A 53 -4.73 -11.60 5.84
N ARG A 54 -5.72 -12.47 6.01
CA ARG A 54 -6.48 -13.07 4.91
C ARG A 54 -7.89 -12.52 4.90
N LEU A 55 -8.18 -11.69 3.91
CA LEU A 55 -9.50 -11.10 3.71
C LEU A 55 -10.47 -12.16 3.20
N GLN A 56 -11.70 -12.12 3.72
CA GLN A 56 -12.79 -12.98 3.31
C GLN A 56 -13.89 -12.16 2.58
N PRO A 57 -14.68 -12.79 1.70
CA PRO A 57 -15.76 -12.10 0.98
C PRO A 57 -16.86 -11.51 1.88
N ASP A 58 -17.03 -12.04 3.08
CA ASP A 58 -18.05 -11.62 4.05
C ASP A 58 -17.62 -10.43 4.92
N GLY A 59 -16.45 -9.84 4.66
CA GLY A 59 -15.90 -8.75 5.46
C GLY A 59 -15.07 -9.20 6.67
N THR A 60 -15.00 -10.50 6.95
CA THR A 60 -14.15 -11.04 8.02
C THR A 60 -12.68 -11.07 7.56
N ALA A 61 -11.75 -10.84 8.48
CA ALA A 61 -10.33 -11.12 8.24
C ALA A 61 -9.86 -12.24 9.16
N ILE A 62 -9.16 -13.23 8.59
CA ILE A 62 -8.44 -14.24 9.36
C ILE A 62 -7.02 -13.73 9.58
N TRP A 63 -6.69 -13.49 10.84
CA TRP A 63 -5.39 -13.02 11.26
C TRP A 63 -4.54 -14.18 11.75
N SER A 64 -3.27 -14.22 11.34
CA SER A 64 -2.23 -15.06 11.94
C SER A 64 -1.03 -14.18 12.28
N VAL A 65 -0.69 -14.07 13.56
CA VAL A 65 0.50 -13.35 14.03
C VAL A 65 1.54 -14.38 14.46
N SER A 66 2.63 -14.46 13.71
CA SER A 66 3.69 -15.44 13.91
C SER A 66 4.95 -14.77 14.42
N TYR A 67 5.39 -15.20 15.60
CA TYR A 67 6.60 -14.75 16.26
C TYR A 67 7.66 -15.82 16.07
N ARG A 68 8.72 -15.47 15.35
CA ARG A 68 9.80 -16.39 14.99
C ARG A 68 11.03 -16.07 15.83
N VAL A 69 11.60 -17.10 16.42
CA VAL A 69 12.77 -17.03 17.30
C VAL A 69 13.82 -17.96 16.74
N GLU A 70 15.02 -17.44 16.51
CA GLU A 70 16.17 -18.21 16.09
C GLU A 70 16.64 -19.11 17.24
N LEU A 71 16.83 -20.39 16.93
CA LEU A 71 17.29 -21.41 17.86
C LEU A 71 18.75 -21.75 17.52
N ALA A 72 19.61 -20.74 17.59
CA ALA A 72 21.03 -20.84 17.20
C ALA A 72 21.84 -21.67 18.20
N THR A 73 21.38 -21.75 19.45
CA THR A 73 22.04 -22.46 20.54
C THR A 73 21.15 -23.54 21.15
N ASP A 74 21.78 -24.53 21.79
CA ASP A 74 21.08 -25.56 22.57
C ASP A 74 20.25 -24.93 23.71
N ASN A 75 20.70 -23.80 24.25
CA ASN A 75 20.00 -23.09 25.31
C ASN A 75 18.70 -22.43 24.81
N GLU A 76 18.75 -21.74 23.66
CA GLU A 76 17.55 -21.17 23.02
C GLU A 76 16.57 -22.26 22.60
N THR A 77 17.09 -23.37 22.06
CA THR A 77 16.28 -24.54 21.71
C THR A 77 15.56 -25.10 22.94
N ALA A 78 16.28 -25.32 24.04
CA ALA A 78 15.70 -25.83 25.29
C ALA A 78 14.66 -24.87 25.89
N ALA A 79 14.94 -23.56 25.87
CA ALA A 79 14.00 -22.54 26.33
C ALA A 79 12.72 -22.52 25.50
N PHE A 80 12.82 -22.61 24.17
CA PHE A 80 11.67 -22.65 23.28
C PHE A 80 10.86 -23.96 23.43
N GLU A 81 11.54 -25.10 23.62
CA GLU A 81 10.86 -26.37 23.89
C GLU A 81 10.04 -26.32 25.19
N GLN A 82 10.56 -25.66 26.22
CA GLN A 82 9.84 -25.43 27.47
C GLN A 82 8.61 -24.53 27.24
N LEU A 83 8.78 -23.39 26.54
CA LEU A 83 7.66 -22.50 26.18
C LEU A 83 6.57 -23.27 25.43
N ARG A 84 6.96 -24.12 24.48
CA ARG A 84 6.02 -24.95 23.73
C ARG A 84 5.25 -25.92 24.65
N ALA A 85 5.92 -26.53 25.64
CA ALA A 85 5.25 -27.39 26.61
C ALA A 85 4.26 -26.58 27.46
N ASP A 86 4.65 -25.41 27.95
CA ASP A 86 3.79 -24.55 28.78
C ASP A 86 2.55 -24.06 28.02
N VAL A 87 2.70 -23.69 26.74
CA VAL A 87 1.58 -23.30 25.87
C VAL A 87 0.63 -24.47 25.61
N ALA A 88 1.17 -25.68 25.46
CA ALA A 88 0.37 -26.89 25.27
C ALA A 88 -0.40 -27.27 26.54
N ASP A 89 0.19 -27.08 27.71
CA ASP A 89 -0.41 -27.40 29.00
C ASP A 89 -1.45 -26.35 29.44
N ASN A 90 -1.28 -25.08 29.06
CA ASN A 90 -2.22 -24.00 29.44
C ASN A 90 -2.44 -22.94 28.36
N THR A 91 -3.03 -23.34 27.24
CA THR A 91 -3.32 -22.47 26.09
C THR A 91 -4.16 -21.24 26.46
N THR A 92 -5.08 -21.35 27.42
CA THR A 92 -5.95 -20.23 27.82
C THR A 92 -5.17 -19.09 28.48
N ALA A 93 -4.15 -19.38 29.29
CA ALA A 93 -3.33 -18.36 29.92
C ALA A 93 -2.60 -17.50 28.87
N TYR A 94 -2.06 -18.13 27.82
CA TYR A 94 -1.34 -17.45 26.75
C TYR A 94 -2.24 -16.68 25.77
N THR A 95 -3.54 -17.01 25.71
CA THR A 95 -4.50 -16.35 24.82
C THR A 95 -5.27 -15.21 25.48
N ALA A 96 -5.40 -15.19 26.81
CA ALA A 96 -6.18 -14.18 27.53
C ALA A 96 -5.63 -12.75 27.32
N ALA A 97 -4.34 -12.54 27.58
CA ALA A 97 -3.70 -11.24 27.42
C ALA A 97 -3.74 -10.76 25.95
N PHE A 98 -3.47 -11.66 25.02
CA PHE A 98 -3.53 -11.38 23.58
C PHE A 98 -4.96 -10.99 23.14
N ARG A 99 -5.98 -11.71 23.65
CA ARG A 99 -7.39 -11.38 23.40
C ARG A 99 -7.74 -9.99 23.87
N ASP A 100 -7.42 -9.66 25.12
CA ASP A 100 -7.75 -8.36 25.70
C ASP A 100 -7.11 -7.21 24.91
N ARG A 101 -5.87 -7.39 24.42
CA ARG A 101 -5.21 -6.43 23.51
C ARG A 101 -5.99 -6.28 22.22
N MET A 102 -6.24 -7.38 21.52
CA MET A 102 -6.91 -7.35 20.21
C MET A 102 -8.34 -6.81 20.30
N GLU A 103 -9.05 -7.07 21.40
CA GLU A 103 -10.38 -6.50 21.63
C GLU A 103 -10.34 -4.97 21.82
N ARG A 104 -9.28 -4.42 22.44
CA ARG A 104 -9.10 -2.96 22.52
C ARG A 104 -8.79 -2.36 21.15
N THR A 105 -7.94 -3.02 20.36
CA THR A 105 -7.65 -2.61 18.98
C THR A 105 -8.93 -2.61 18.13
N ALA A 106 -9.73 -3.68 18.22
CA ALA A 106 -10.99 -3.78 17.51
C ALA A 106 -12.00 -2.70 17.92
N ARG A 107 -12.09 -2.36 19.22
CA ARG A 107 -12.94 -1.26 19.70
C ARG A 107 -12.50 0.10 19.16
N THR A 108 -11.19 0.32 19.02
CA THR A 108 -10.66 1.57 18.45
C THR A 108 -11.05 1.71 16.99
N ALA A 109 -10.89 0.64 16.21
CA ALA A 109 -11.34 0.58 14.81
C ALA A 109 -12.87 0.69 14.68
N GLU A 110 -13.64 0.06 15.56
CA GLU A 110 -15.10 0.18 15.60
C GLU A 110 -15.54 1.63 15.82
N ASN A 111 -14.91 2.34 16.77
CA ASN A 111 -15.21 3.76 17.02
C ASN A 111 -14.82 4.66 15.85
N ALA A 112 -13.71 4.37 15.16
CA ALA A 112 -13.25 5.16 14.03
C ALA A 112 -14.09 4.95 12.77
N THR A 113 -14.55 3.71 12.53
CA THR A 113 -15.24 3.31 11.29
C THR A 113 -16.77 3.25 11.44
N GLY A 114 -17.29 3.23 12.67
CA GLY A 114 -18.71 3.07 12.96
C GLY A 114 -19.25 1.66 12.72
N ARG A 115 -18.38 0.65 12.55
CA ARG A 115 -18.76 -0.74 12.27
C ARG A 115 -18.60 -1.61 13.52
N SER A 116 -19.61 -2.39 13.87
CA SER A 116 -19.49 -3.34 14.99
C SER A 116 -18.51 -4.46 14.64
N MET A 117 -17.45 -4.60 15.43
CA MET A 117 -16.36 -5.55 15.20
C MET A 117 -16.20 -6.49 16.39
N ALA A 118 -15.74 -7.73 16.13
CA ALA A 118 -15.49 -8.70 17.18
C ALA A 118 -14.30 -9.61 16.86
N ILE A 119 -13.56 -9.97 17.91
CA ILE A 119 -12.47 -10.96 17.86
C ILE A 119 -13.01 -12.32 18.29
N GLN A 120 -12.92 -13.32 17.42
CA GLN A 120 -13.44 -14.66 17.65
C GLN A 120 -12.40 -15.74 17.36
N ASN A 121 -12.64 -16.95 17.86
CA ASN A 121 -11.86 -18.15 17.54
C ASN A 121 -10.35 -18.00 17.77
N LEU A 122 -9.94 -17.24 18.80
CA LEU A 122 -8.53 -17.09 19.13
C LEU A 122 -7.93 -18.42 19.59
N SER A 123 -6.80 -18.76 18.99
CA SER A 123 -5.99 -19.93 19.29
C SER A 123 -4.51 -19.56 19.24
N VAL A 124 -3.68 -20.32 19.95
CA VAL A 124 -2.22 -20.24 19.87
C VAL A 124 -1.66 -21.62 19.53
N SER A 125 -0.60 -21.65 18.74
CA SER A 125 0.11 -22.88 18.36
C SER A 125 1.61 -22.62 18.32
N THR A 126 2.39 -23.65 18.58
CA THR A 126 3.86 -23.59 18.53
C THR A 126 4.38 -24.64 17.55
N SER A 127 5.46 -24.31 16.86
CA SER A 127 6.12 -25.19 15.90
C SER A 127 7.63 -24.98 15.94
N VAL A 128 8.40 -26.02 15.61
CA VAL A 128 9.84 -25.94 15.41
C VAL A 128 10.13 -26.37 13.98
N GLU A 129 10.72 -25.48 13.21
CA GLU A 129 11.12 -25.75 11.83
C GLU A 129 12.54 -26.32 11.83
N GLY A 130 12.67 -27.64 11.97
CA GLY A 130 13.96 -28.30 12.20
C GLY A 130 15.05 -28.10 11.13
N LEU A 131 14.69 -27.68 9.91
CA LEU A 131 15.66 -27.33 8.87
C LEU A 131 16.14 -25.87 8.94
N GLN A 132 15.32 -25.00 9.52
CA GLN A 132 15.55 -23.56 9.54
C GLN A 132 16.02 -23.08 10.92
N GLN A 133 16.09 -23.96 11.93
CA GLN A 133 16.48 -23.63 13.31
C GLN A 133 15.64 -22.47 13.87
N TYR A 134 14.34 -22.41 13.53
CA TYR A 134 13.41 -21.43 14.09
C TYR A 134 12.31 -22.10 14.91
N GLY A 135 12.06 -21.55 16.08
CA GLY A 135 10.82 -21.75 16.82
C GLY A 135 9.80 -20.71 16.37
N THR A 136 8.55 -21.11 16.16
CA THR A 136 7.47 -20.18 15.81
C THR A 136 6.29 -20.33 16.75
N VAL A 137 5.84 -19.23 17.35
CA VAL A 137 4.58 -19.13 18.08
C VAL A 137 3.58 -18.38 17.21
N THR A 138 2.45 -18.99 16.88
CA THR A 138 1.43 -18.40 16.01
C THR A 138 0.11 -18.25 16.75
N TYR A 139 -0.34 -16.99 16.85
CA TYR A 139 -1.68 -16.63 17.29
C TYR A 139 -2.59 -16.50 16.09
N ARG A 140 -3.76 -17.15 16.13
CA ARG A 140 -4.74 -17.08 15.04
C ARG A 140 -6.13 -16.77 15.58
N PHE A 141 -6.80 -15.81 14.95
CA PHE A 141 -8.15 -15.40 15.29
C PHE A 141 -8.90 -14.87 14.05
N SER A 142 -10.22 -14.76 14.15
CA SER A 142 -11.05 -14.10 13.15
C SER A 142 -11.54 -12.75 13.68
N TRP A 143 -11.34 -11.69 12.89
CA TRP A 143 -11.85 -10.35 13.16
C TRP A 143 -13.03 -10.08 12.23
N THR A 144 -14.23 -10.05 12.78
CA THR A 144 -15.47 -9.88 11.99
C THR A 144 -15.67 -8.43 11.59
N ASN A 145 -16.28 -8.21 10.41
CA ASN A 145 -16.53 -6.87 9.85
C ASN A 145 -15.26 -6.00 9.77
N PHE A 146 -14.09 -6.64 9.58
CA PHE A 146 -12.81 -5.96 9.47
C PHE A 146 -12.73 -5.14 8.18
N SER A 147 -13.13 -5.72 7.05
CA SER A 147 -13.25 -5.02 5.78
C SER A 147 -14.70 -4.59 5.51
N ALA A 148 -14.86 -3.48 4.81
CA ALA A 148 -16.14 -3.08 4.28
C ALA A 148 -16.39 -3.91 3.02
N ALA A 149 -17.42 -4.78 3.07
CA ALA A 149 -17.86 -5.56 1.93
C ALA A 149 -19.13 -4.91 1.37
N ASP A 150 -19.00 -4.24 0.23
CA ASP A 150 -20.12 -3.62 -0.49
C ASP A 150 -20.41 -4.43 -1.74
N GLY A 151 -21.46 -5.25 -1.69
CA GLY A 151 -21.78 -6.19 -2.78
C GLY A 151 -20.68 -7.24 -2.90
N GLU A 152 -19.96 -7.24 -4.02
CA GLU A 152 -18.84 -8.16 -4.26
C GLU A 152 -17.48 -7.51 -4.03
N THR A 153 -17.39 -6.21 -3.76
CA THR A 153 -16.10 -5.53 -3.55
C THR A 153 -15.72 -5.53 -2.07
N ILE A 154 -14.49 -5.96 -1.78
CA ILE A 154 -13.86 -5.93 -0.47
C ILE A 154 -12.98 -4.69 -0.38
N ARG A 155 -13.20 -3.84 0.62
CA ARG A 155 -12.35 -2.70 0.97
C ARG A 155 -11.80 -2.90 2.37
N ALA A 156 -10.50 -3.10 2.48
CA ALA A 156 -9.81 -3.32 3.74
C ALA A 156 -8.74 -2.25 3.96
N GLY A 157 -8.48 -1.90 5.22
CA GLY A 157 -7.36 -1.05 5.60
C GLY A 157 -7.70 -0.04 6.68
N ASP A 158 -8.91 0.50 6.65
CA ASP A 158 -9.42 1.50 7.59
C ASP A 158 -9.36 1.08 9.06
N ALA A 159 -9.54 -0.20 9.36
CA ALA A 159 -9.36 -0.75 10.71
C ALA A 159 -7.90 -0.72 11.21
N LEU A 160 -6.94 -0.44 10.34
CA LEU A 160 -5.51 -0.30 10.61
C LEU A 160 -5.03 1.14 10.41
N GLY A 161 -5.94 2.13 10.53
CA GLY A 161 -5.61 3.54 10.51
C GLY A 161 -4.57 3.93 11.55
N GLY A 162 -3.50 4.60 11.13
CA GLY A 162 -2.39 5.00 12.00
C GLY A 162 -1.55 3.85 12.56
N PHE A 163 -1.70 2.64 12.02
CA PHE A 163 -0.90 1.49 12.43
C PHE A 163 0.58 1.70 12.12
N PHE A 164 1.45 1.31 13.04
CA PHE A 164 2.90 1.30 12.86
C PHE A 164 3.39 -0.14 12.73
N LEU A 165 4.08 -0.43 11.64
CA LEU A 165 4.75 -1.71 11.43
C LEU A 165 6.22 -1.56 11.83
N GLU A 166 6.65 -2.35 12.81
CA GLU A 166 8.01 -2.33 13.39
C GLU A 166 9.08 -2.86 12.40
N GLU A 167 10.36 -2.54 12.65
CA GLU A 167 11.49 -2.87 11.74
C GLU A 167 11.68 -4.37 11.48
N ASN A 168 11.47 -5.23 12.47
CA ASN A 168 11.56 -6.69 12.33
C ASN A 168 10.22 -7.34 11.93
N SER A 169 9.23 -6.53 11.56
CA SER A 169 7.88 -6.98 11.24
C SER A 169 7.57 -6.88 9.76
N ARG A 170 6.76 -7.82 9.26
CA ARG A 170 6.17 -7.75 7.92
C ARG A 170 4.66 -7.97 7.97
N LEU A 171 3.93 -7.15 7.23
CA LEU A 171 2.51 -7.28 7.00
C LEU A 171 2.27 -7.96 5.66
N VAL A 172 1.50 -9.03 5.66
CA VAL A 172 1.10 -9.77 4.46
C VAL A 172 -0.41 -9.71 4.39
N ILE A 173 -0.96 -9.01 3.39
CA ILE A 173 -2.40 -9.00 3.13
C ILE A 173 -2.67 -9.84 1.89
N SER A 174 -3.59 -10.80 2.02
CA SER A 174 -4.09 -11.59 0.90
C SER A 174 -5.61 -11.53 0.80
N TRP A 175 -6.11 -11.70 -0.41
CA TRP A 175 -7.54 -11.66 -0.72
C TRP A 175 -8.03 -12.97 -1.33
N PRO A 176 -9.36 -13.23 -1.35
CA PRO A 176 -9.93 -14.51 -1.72
C PRO A 176 -9.54 -14.99 -3.13
N ASP A 177 -9.57 -16.30 -3.33
CA ASP A 177 -9.49 -16.89 -4.66
C ASP A 177 -10.61 -16.36 -5.57
N GLY A 178 -10.29 -16.13 -6.84
CA GLY A 178 -11.23 -15.56 -7.80
C GLY A 178 -11.40 -14.05 -7.68
N TYR A 179 -10.66 -13.36 -6.81
CA TYR A 179 -10.62 -11.90 -6.70
C TYR A 179 -9.30 -11.34 -7.25
N SER A 180 -9.35 -10.12 -7.78
CA SER A 180 -8.19 -9.31 -8.18
C SER A 180 -8.21 -7.99 -7.41
N ALA A 181 -7.03 -7.51 -7.00
CA ALA A 181 -6.92 -6.22 -6.34
C ALA A 181 -6.97 -5.06 -7.34
N ASP A 182 -8.02 -4.26 -7.26
CA ASP A 182 -8.24 -3.05 -8.05
C ASP A 182 -7.29 -1.92 -7.62
N ALA A 183 -7.05 -1.82 -6.31
CA ALA A 183 -6.14 -0.84 -5.72
C ALA A 183 -5.43 -1.40 -4.48
N VAL A 184 -4.15 -1.07 -4.33
CA VAL A 184 -3.35 -1.36 -3.14
C VAL A 184 -2.50 -0.14 -2.83
N SER A 185 -2.56 0.37 -1.60
CA SER A 185 -1.85 1.57 -1.16
C SER A 185 -1.49 1.47 0.33
N PRO A 186 -0.33 1.97 0.80
CA PRO A 186 0.78 2.49 0.00
C PRO A 186 1.38 1.39 -0.87
N THR A 187 2.25 1.75 -1.81
CA THR A 187 2.93 0.77 -2.68
C THR A 187 3.59 -0.32 -1.82
N PRO A 188 3.23 -1.61 -2.02
CA PRO A 188 3.83 -2.71 -1.27
C PRO A 188 5.25 -3.00 -1.76
N ASP A 189 6.08 -3.56 -0.86
CA ASP A 189 7.45 -3.99 -1.16
C ASP A 189 7.49 -5.22 -2.08
N ASP A 190 6.54 -6.15 -1.90
CA ASP A 190 6.32 -7.28 -2.82
C ASP A 190 4.82 -7.40 -3.14
N ARG A 191 4.52 -7.70 -4.40
CA ARG A 191 3.15 -7.92 -4.88
C ARG A 191 3.10 -9.15 -5.77
N ARG A 192 2.19 -10.05 -5.42
CA ARG A 192 1.86 -11.26 -6.19
C ARG A 192 0.38 -11.23 -6.56
N ASP A 193 -0.06 -12.22 -7.36
CA ASP A 193 -1.42 -12.28 -7.91
C ASP A 193 -2.53 -12.02 -6.88
N ARG A 194 -2.38 -12.53 -5.65
CA ARG A 194 -3.35 -12.37 -4.56
C ARG A 194 -2.76 -11.91 -3.23
N THR A 195 -1.61 -11.25 -3.25
CA THR A 195 -0.90 -10.89 -2.02
C THR A 195 -0.15 -9.58 -2.18
N ALA A 196 -0.22 -8.74 -1.15
CA ALA A 196 0.60 -7.55 -0.98
C ALA A 196 1.40 -7.68 0.32
N VAL A 197 2.67 -7.31 0.28
CA VAL A 197 3.59 -7.41 1.41
C VAL A 197 4.19 -6.05 1.68
N TRP A 198 4.17 -5.65 2.95
CA TRP A 198 4.91 -4.50 3.46
C TRP A 198 5.93 -4.97 4.49
N GLN A 199 7.15 -4.46 4.40
CA GLN A 199 8.22 -4.66 5.36
C GLN A 199 8.34 -3.38 6.19
N GLY A 200 8.45 -3.52 7.51
CA GLY A 200 8.72 -2.37 8.36
C GLY A 200 10.17 -1.89 8.24
N PRO A 201 10.50 -0.74 8.84
CA PRO A 201 9.58 0.10 9.60
C PRO A 201 8.73 0.99 8.68
N ILE A 202 7.41 1.03 8.89
CA ILE A 202 6.50 1.91 8.16
C ILE A 202 5.36 2.38 9.06
N GLU A 203 5.13 3.70 9.08
CA GLU A 203 3.94 4.31 9.67
C GLU A 203 2.87 4.46 8.60
N PHE A 204 1.76 3.75 8.76
CA PHE A 204 0.63 3.92 7.86
C PHE A 204 -0.12 5.21 8.18
N GLY A 205 -0.67 5.83 7.13
CA GLY A 205 -1.50 7.03 7.27
C GLY A 205 -2.80 6.77 8.06
N PRO A 206 -3.64 7.81 8.24
CA PRO A 206 -4.87 7.71 9.02
C PRO A 206 -5.84 6.65 8.50
N ASP A 207 -5.75 6.31 7.22
CA ASP A 207 -6.59 5.27 6.62
C ASP A 207 -5.99 3.87 6.76
N GLY A 208 -4.69 3.71 7.05
CA GLY A 208 -4.03 2.40 7.07
C GLY A 208 -3.67 1.87 5.68
N PRO A 209 -3.10 0.66 5.56
CA PRO A 209 -2.85 0.01 4.27
C PRO A 209 -4.18 -0.38 3.59
N GLN A 210 -4.49 0.28 2.48
CA GLN A 210 -5.69 0.04 1.69
C GLN A 210 -5.51 -1.11 0.71
N VAL A 211 -6.45 -2.05 0.72
CA VAL A 211 -6.63 -3.07 -0.31
C VAL A 211 -8.08 -3.06 -0.76
N VAL A 212 -8.29 -2.78 -2.04
CA VAL A 212 -9.60 -2.90 -2.71
C VAL A 212 -9.53 -4.07 -3.67
N ALA A 213 -10.37 -5.08 -3.46
CA ALA A 213 -10.42 -6.27 -4.30
C ALA A 213 -11.85 -6.60 -4.71
N SER A 214 -12.02 -6.98 -5.97
CA SER A 214 -13.30 -7.37 -6.55
C SER A 214 -13.16 -8.72 -7.26
N PRO A 215 -14.26 -9.45 -7.56
CA PRO A 215 -14.18 -10.69 -8.31
C PRO A 215 -13.48 -10.43 -9.64
N ALA A 216 -12.46 -11.23 -9.91
CA ALA A 216 -11.73 -11.18 -11.17
C ALA A 216 -12.73 -11.44 -12.29
N SER A 217 -12.92 -10.44 -13.15
CA SER A 217 -13.84 -10.56 -14.27
C SER A 217 -13.33 -11.66 -15.19
N SER A 218 -14.04 -12.80 -15.20
CA SER A 218 -13.76 -13.91 -16.09
C SER A 218 -14.25 -13.53 -17.49
N PHE A 219 -13.63 -12.55 -18.13
CA PHE A 219 -13.87 -12.32 -19.55
C PHE A 219 -13.12 -13.42 -20.32
N PRO A 220 -13.82 -14.37 -20.97
CA PRO A 220 -13.14 -15.24 -21.92
C PRO A 220 -12.55 -14.35 -23.00
N THR A 221 -11.23 -14.38 -23.15
CA THR A 221 -10.47 -13.68 -24.21
C THR A 221 -10.90 -14.05 -25.63
N LEU A 222 -11.83 -15.00 -25.79
CA LEU A 222 -12.43 -15.41 -27.06
C LEU A 222 -13.45 -14.40 -27.64
N ALA A 223 -13.88 -13.38 -26.90
CA ALA A 223 -14.80 -12.37 -27.44
C ALA A 223 -14.15 -11.39 -28.44
N VAL A 224 -12.82 -11.21 -28.40
CA VAL A 224 -12.09 -10.36 -29.36
C VAL A 224 -11.97 -11.04 -30.74
N GLY A 225 -11.97 -12.38 -30.79
CA GLY A 225 -11.90 -13.14 -32.05
C GLY A 225 -13.19 -13.13 -32.87
N VAL A 226 -14.37 -13.15 -32.22
CA VAL A 226 -15.66 -13.25 -32.93
C VAL A 226 -16.05 -11.91 -33.57
N VAL A 227 -15.73 -10.77 -32.95
CA VAL A 227 -15.99 -9.45 -33.54
C VAL A 227 -15.07 -9.19 -34.74
N ALA A 228 -13.80 -9.59 -34.68
CA ALA A 228 -12.87 -9.42 -35.80
C ALA A 228 -13.24 -10.30 -37.01
N VAL A 229 -13.71 -11.54 -36.78
CA VAL A 229 -14.17 -12.44 -37.85
C VAL A 229 -15.50 -11.96 -38.46
N LEU A 230 -16.45 -11.46 -37.65
CA LEU A 230 -17.70 -10.91 -38.18
C LEU A 230 -17.49 -9.61 -38.98
N LEU A 231 -16.53 -8.76 -38.57
CA LEU A 231 -16.14 -7.58 -39.35
C LEU A 231 -15.39 -7.94 -40.65
N ALA A 232 -14.57 -9.00 -40.65
CA ALA A 232 -13.89 -9.48 -41.85
C ALA A 232 -14.84 -10.16 -42.86
N VAL A 233 -15.86 -10.90 -42.39
CA VAL A 233 -16.87 -11.51 -43.28
C VAL A 233 -17.86 -10.45 -43.81
N GLY A 234 -18.22 -9.45 -42.99
CA GLY A 234 -19.08 -8.34 -43.43
C GLY A 234 -18.46 -7.43 -44.50
N SER A 235 -17.15 -7.21 -44.44
CA SER A 235 -16.42 -6.37 -45.41
C SER A 235 -16.17 -7.08 -46.77
N ALA A 236 -16.02 -8.41 -46.78
CA ALA A 236 -15.94 -9.19 -48.02
C ALA A 236 -17.28 -9.21 -48.80
N ALA A 237 -18.43 -9.29 -48.10
CA ALA A 237 -19.75 -9.25 -48.73
C ALA A 237 -20.09 -7.85 -49.30
N GLY A 238 -19.73 -6.77 -48.59
CA GLY A 238 -19.97 -5.39 -49.03
C GLY A 238 -19.19 -5.00 -50.29
N LEU A 239 -17.94 -5.43 -50.41
CA LEU A 239 -17.10 -5.14 -51.59
C LEU A 239 -17.53 -5.94 -52.84
N TRP A 240 -18.02 -7.17 -52.68
CA TRP A 240 -18.51 -7.97 -53.80
C TRP A 240 -19.84 -7.42 -54.35
N TRP A 241 -20.75 -6.97 -53.46
CA TRP A 241 -22.04 -6.41 -53.88
C TRP A 241 -21.90 -5.03 -54.55
N ARG A 242 -20.93 -4.21 -54.13
CA ARG A 242 -20.66 -2.91 -54.76
C ARG A 242 -19.99 -3.04 -56.14
N ARG A 243 -19.26 -4.13 -56.41
CA ARG A 243 -18.67 -4.40 -57.72
C ARG A 243 -19.66 -4.97 -58.74
N ALA A 244 -20.75 -5.59 -58.28
CA ALA A 244 -21.78 -6.18 -59.14
C ALA A 244 -22.87 -5.19 -59.62
N ARG A 245 -22.90 -3.94 -59.12
CA ARG A 245 -23.92 -2.93 -59.50
C ARG A 245 -23.40 -1.64 -60.12
N VAL A 246 -22.09 -1.46 -60.28
CA VAL A 246 -21.55 -0.29 -61.02
C VAL A 246 -21.23 -0.73 -62.44
N GLY A 247 -22.29 -0.80 -63.21
CA GLY A 247 -22.30 -1.14 -64.63
C GLY A 247 -23.72 -0.97 -65.14
N GLU A 248 -24.29 0.23 -64.97
CA GLU A 248 -25.20 0.85 -65.94
C GLU A 248 -25.72 2.19 -65.40
N GLN A 249 -25.72 3.19 -66.28
CA GLN A 249 -26.62 4.36 -66.34
C GLN A 249 -26.24 5.64 -65.58
N ALA A 250 -25.41 6.38 -66.30
CA ALA A 250 -25.52 7.80 -66.63
C ALA A 250 -26.89 8.50 -66.50
N ASP A 251 -26.76 9.78 -66.16
CA ASP A 251 -27.53 10.96 -66.59
C ASP A 251 -28.93 11.27 -66.02
N GLU A 252 -28.91 12.34 -65.19
CA GLU A 252 -29.52 13.65 -65.47
C GLU A 252 -30.92 14.01 -64.91
N ALA A 253 -30.89 15.16 -64.20
CA ALA A 253 -31.88 16.22 -63.99
C ALA A 253 -33.25 15.92 -63.33
N GLU A 254 -33.53 16.61 -62.21
CA GLU A 254 -34.27 17.89 -62.18
C GLU A 254 -35.03 18.11 -60.85
N SER A 255 -34.82 19.28 -60.24
CA SER A 255 -35.68 20.21 -59.45
C SER A 255 -37.04 19.73 -58.86
N ALA A 256 -37.58 20.21 -57.73
CA ALA A 256 -37.28 21.25 -56.74
C ALA A 256 -38.31 21.16 -55.58
N ASP A 257 -38.10 22.00 -54.54
CA ASP A 257 -39.09 22.51 -53.55
C ASP A 257 -39.56 21.56 -52.41
N THR A 258 -39.69 21.92 -51.11
CA THR A 258 -39.53 23.19 -50.38
C THR A 258 -39.64 22.98 -48.85
N THR A 259 -38.95 23.84 -48.08
CA THR A 259 -39.22 24.36 -46.71
C THR A 259 -38.93 23.59 -45.42
N SER A 260 -37.96 24.15 -44.66
CA SER A 260 -38.02 24.73 -43.28
C SER A 260 -36.67 24.50 -42.57
N GLU A 261 -35.85 25.55 -42.39
CA GLU A 261 -35.70 26.32 -41.13
C GLU A 261 -35.06 25.48 -40.00
N GLU A 262 -34.03 25.91 -39.25
CA GLU A 262 -33.32 27.17 -39.09
C GLU A 262 -32.05 26.85 -38.28
N THR A 263 -30.95 27.56 -38.59
CA THR A 263 -29.87 28.03 -37.67
C THR A 263 -29.26 27.08 -36.64
N GLY A 264 -27.95 26.84 -36.64
CA GLY A 264 -26.88 27.85 -36.52
C GLY A 264 -26.25 27.67 -35.12
N VAL A 265 -24.95 27.82 -34.85
CA VAL A 265 -23.80 28.35 -35.55
C VAL A 265 -22.58 27.77 -34.79
N SER A 266 -21.52 27.40 -35.51
CA SER A 266 -20.17 27.19 -34.95
C SER A 266 -19.64 28.47 -34.32
N ASP A 267 -18.81 28.38 -33.29
CA ASP A 267 -17.67 29.31 -33.26
C ASP A 267 -16.41 28.67 -32.67
N ALA A 268 -15.33 28.95 -33.37
CA ALA A 268 -13.96 28.62 -33.05
C ALA A 268 -13.37 29.76 -32.23
N GLY A 269 -12.53 29.46 -31.25
CA GLY A 269 -11.83 30.45 -30.45
C GLY A 269 -10.35 30.12 -30.34
N ALA A 270 -9.64 30.15 -31.46
CA ALA A 270 -8.20 30.36 -31.48
C ALA A 270 -7.93 31.86 -31.32
N THR A 271 -7.13 32.24 -30.33
CA THR A 271 -6.54 33.58 -30.25
C THR A 271 -5.06 33.44 -29.90
N ALA A 272 -4.24 33.79 -30.88
CA ALA A 272 -2.86 34.23 -30.71
C ALA A 272 -2.83 35.76 -30.76
N ASP A 273 -1.70 36.32 -30.30
CA ASP A 273 -1.21 37.72 -30.31
C ASP A 273 -1.23 38.41 -28.92
N SER A 274 -0.15 38.98 -28.36
CA SER A 274 1.08 39.55 -28.96
C SER A 274 2.31 39.52 -28.01
N GLY A 275 3.51 39.38 -28.57
CA GLY A 275 4.83 39.67 -27.94
C GLY A 275 5.98 38.85 -28.54
N PRO A 276 6.95 39.43 -29.29
CA PRO A 276 7.95 38.65 -30.02
C PRO A 276 9.06 38.12 -29.11
N ASP A 277 9.56 36.93 -29.48
CA ASP A 277 10.75 36.20 -28.95
C ASP A 277 10.57 35.24 -27.76
N GLU A 278 9.43 34.54 -27.66
CA GLU A 278 9.30 33.34 -26.81
C GLU A 278 8.96 32.04 -27.57
N GLU A 279 8.40 32.12 -28.78
CA GLU A 279 7.90 30.95 -29.55
C GLU A 279 8.97 30.05 -30.21
N LEU A 280 10.26 30.36 -30.08
CA LEU A 280 11.33 29.56 -30.69
C LEU A 280 12.11 28.67 -29.72
N LEU A 281 11.89 28.81 -28.41
CA LEU A 281 12.50 27.94 -27.40
C LEU A 281 11.53 26.82 -27.04
N SER A 282 12.00 25.58 -27.10
CA SER A 282 11.23 24.43 -26.67
C SER A 282 10.87 24.56 -25.18
N ASN A 283 9.81 23.87 -24.73
CA ASN A 283 9.40 23.93 -23.33
C ASN A 283 10.56 23.52 -22.40
N GLU A 284 11.37 22.55 -22.82
CA GLU A 284 12.55 22.05 -22.14
C GLU A 284 13.64 23.13 -22.03
N GLU A 285 13.88 23.90 -23.10
CA GLU A 285 14.87 25.00 -23.11
C GLU A 285 14.44 26.17 -22.23
N ARG A 286 13.12 26.44 -22.11
CA ARG A 286 12.60 27.46 -21.20
C ARG A 286 12.87 27.09 -19.74
N VAL A 287 12.67 25.82 -19.37
CA VAL A 287 12.94 25.33 -18.01
C VAL A 287 14.43 25.40 -17.69
N LEU A 288 15.30 25.05 -18.64
CA LEU A 288 16.76 25.11 -18.43
C LEU A 288 17.28 26.55 -18.31
N ARG A 289 16.71 27.49 -19.09
CA ARG A 289 17.04 28.91 -18.94
C ARG A 289 16.61 29.45 -17.58
N LEU A 290 15.43 29.04 -17.10
CA LEU A 290 14.97 29.41 -15.77
C LEU A 290 15.88 28.83 -14.66
N LEU A 291 16.40 27.62 -14.85
CA LEU A 291 17.39 27.02 -13.95
C LEU A 291 18.69 27.83 -13.91
N ASP A 292 19.23 28.19 -15.07
CA ASP A 292 20.45 29.02 -15.19
C ASP A 292 20.25 30.41 -14.55
N ASP A 293 19.14 31.07 -14.85
CA ASP A 293 18.80 32.40 -14.29
C ASP A 293 18.62 32.37 -12.75
N ARG A 294 18.28 31.22 -12.16
CA ARG A 294 18.06 31.04 -10.72
C ARG A 294 19.23 30.39 -9.98
N GLY A 295 20.38 30.23 -10.63
CA GLY A 295 21.58 29.65 -10.02
C GLY A 295 21.46 28.15 -9.80
N GLY A 296 21.05 27.46 -10.88
CA GLY A 296 21.07 26.00 -11.04
C GLY A 296 20.04 25.23 -10.25
N ARG A 297 19.10 25.87 -9.55
CA ARG A 297 18.02 25.18 -8.82
C ARG A 297 16.70 25.95 -8.83
N VAL A 298 15.60 25.24 -9.07
CA VAL A 298 14.25 25.83 -9.04
C VAL A 298 13.22 24.80 -8.55
N LYS A 299 12.19 25.25 -7.83
CA LYS A 299 11.09 24.37 -7.42
C LYS A 299 10.19 24.05 -8.60
N GLN A 300 9.70 22.81 -8.69
CA GLN A 300 8.79 22.40 -9.76
C GLN A 300 7.48 23.22 -9.77
N GLN A 301 6.95 23.57 -8.60
CA GLN A 301 5.76 24.44 -8.50
C GLN A 301 6.04 25.86 -9.00
N GLU A 302 7.27 26.32 -8.84
CA GLU A 302 7.70 27.64 -9.31
C GLU A 302 7.84 27.67 -10.84
N VAL A 303 8.30 26.57 -11.45
CA VAL A 303 8.26 26.39 -12.92
C VAL A 303 6.82 26.42 -13.44
N ALA A 304 5.90 25.75 -12.75
CA ALA A 304 4.48 25.75 -13.11
C ALA A 304 3.87 27.17 -13.03
N ALA A 305 4.25 27.94 -12.00
CA ALA A 305 3.78 29.31 -11.81
C ALA A 305 4.41 30.30 -12.82
N GLU A 306 5.70 30.17 -13.13
CA GLU A 306 6.42 31.10 -14.02
C GLU A 306 5.91 31.01 -15.46
N PHE A 307 5.63 29.80 -15.94
CA PHE A 307 5.18 29.58 -17.31
C PHE A 307 3.67 29.40 -17.46
N ASP A 308 2.90 29.59 -16.38
CA ASP A 308 1.45 29.33 -16.30
C ASP A 308 1.10 27.92 -16.82
N TRP A 309 1.89 26.92 -16.43
CA TRP A 309 1.70 25.53 -16.82
C TRP A 309 0.92 24.74 -15.78
N THR A 310 0.13 23.78 -16.25
CA THR A 310 -0.53 22.81 -15.36
C THR A 310 0.49 21.86 -14.75
N ASP A 311 0.20 21.32 -13.56
CA ASP A 311 1.05 20.33 -12.90
C ASP A 311 1.39 19.13 -13.79
N ALA A 312 0.43 18.72 -14.64
CA ALA A 312 0.62 17.65 -15.60
C ALA A 312 1.64 18.01 -16.70
N LYS A 313 1.54 19.21 -17.29
CA LYS A 313 2.48 19.68 -18.32
C LYS A 313 3.87 19.89 -17.76
N THR A 314 3.97 20.48 -16.55
CA THR A 314 5.25 20.64 -15.85
C THR A 314 5.87 19.29 -15.51
N SER A 315 5.09 18.33 -15.03
CA SER A 315 5.59 16.97 -14.75
C SER A 315 6.07 16.25 -16.00
N GLN A 316 5.41 16.45 -17.14
CA GLN A 316 5.82 15.88 -18.42
C GLN A 316 7.17 16.45 -18.87
N VAL A 317 7.32 17.77 -18.89
CA VAL A 317 8.57 18.43 -19.31
C VAL A 317 9.73 18.07 -18.38
N VAL A 318 9.50 18.03 -17.06
CA VAL A 318 10.48 17.58 -16.07
C VAL A 318 10.88 16.12 -16.28
N THR A 319 9.92 15.26 -16.61
CA THR A 319 10.20 13.85 -16.91
C THR A 319 11.10 13.73 -18.13
N THR A 320 10.80 14.44 -19.21
CA THR A 320 11.63 14.47 -20.42
C THR A 320 13.04 14.99 -20.16
N LEU A 321 13.17 16.11 -19.44
CA LEU A 321 14.49 16.66 -19.07
C LEU A 321 15.31 15.71 -18.20
N ARG A 322 14.67 14.97 -17.30
CA ARG A 322 15.33 13.97 -16.45
C ARG A 322 15.75 12.74 -17.25
N GLU A 323 14.92 12.27 -18.17
CA GLU A 323 15.24 11.13 -19.06
C GLU A 323 16.40 11.47 -19.99
N ASP A 324 16.48 12.72 -20.46
CA ASP A 324 17.59 13.25 -21.26
C ASP A 324 18.82 13.59 -20.41
N GLY A 325 18.78 13.42 -19.08
CA GLY A 325 19.88 13.69 -18.17
C GLY A 325 20.25 15.17 -18.04
N ARG A 326 19.33 16.09 -18.40
CA ARG A 326 19.55 17.54 -18.40
C ARG A 326 19.19 18.21 -17.07
N VAL A 327 18.46 17.53 -16.19
CA VAL A 327 18.11 17.99 -14.84
C VAL A 327 18.06 16.81 -13.87
N GLU A 328 18.43 17.06 -12.62
CA GLU A 328 18.21 16.15 -11.49
C GLU A 328 17.02 16.61 -10.66
N VAL A 329 16.25 15.67 -10.11
CA VAL A 329 15.06 15.98 -9.29
C VAL A 329 15.29 15.53 -7.86
N PHE A 330 15.44 16.49 -6.96
CA PHE A 330 15.57 16.24 -5.52
C PHE A 330 14.26 16.58 -4.81
N ARG A 331 13.90 15.74 -3.83
CA ARG A 331 12.76 16.02 -2.97
C ARG A 331 13.19 16.86 -1.78
N LEU A 332 12.69 18.09 -1.66
CA LEU A 332 12.88 18.96 -0.52
C LEU A 332 11.56 19.10 0.25
N GLY A 333 11.43 18.34 1.34
CA GLY A 333 10.19 18.26 2.11
C GLY A 333 9.03 17.68 1.30
N ARG A 334 8.03 18.52 0.99
CA ARG A 334 6.83 18.15 0.21
C ARG A 334 6.90 18.57 -1.26
N GLU A 335 8.00 19.16 -1.70
CA GLU A 335 8.16 19.72 -3.04
C GLU A 335 9.34 19.09 -3.77
N ASN A 336 9.26 19.04 -5.10
CA ASN A 336 10.38 18.63 -5.94
C ASN A 336 11.17 19.87 -6.38
N VAL A 337 12.49 19.80 -6.32
CA VAL A 337 13.44 20.81 -6.76
C VAL A 337 14.23 20.23 -7.92
N LEU A 338 14.24 20.96 -9.03
CA LEU A 338 15.06 20.68 -10.19
C LEU A 338 16.45 21.28 -9.97
N VAL A 339 17.50 20.55 -10.29
CA VAL A 339 18.90 21.00 -10.17
C VAL A 339 19.65 20.71 -11.46
N ASP A 340 20.56 21.61 -11.86
CA ASP A 340 21.46 21.39 -12.99
C ASP A 340 22.53 20.33 -12.62
N PRO A 341 22.69 19.24 -13.39
CA PRO A 341 23.65 18.18 -13.09
C PRO A 341 25.12 18.66 -13.06
N GLU A 342 25.47 19.75 -13.76
CA GLU A 342 26.85 20.29 -13.72
C GLU A 342 27.18 21.01 -12.41
N GLU A 343 26.17 21.48 -11.65
CA GLU A 343 26.34 22.06 -10.31
C GLU A 343 26.21 21.03 -9.17
N SER A 344 25.66 19.83 -9.44
CA SER A 344 25.53 18.74 -8.47
C SER A 344 26.88 18.04 -8.14
N GLU A 345 27.89 18.17 -8.99
CA GLU A 345 29.20 17.50 -8.85
C GLU A 345 30.34 18.39 -8.30
N LEU A 346 30.04 19.62 -7.86
CA LEU A 346 31.00 20.57 -7.26
C LEU A 346 30.86 20.70 -5.73
#